data_AF-A0A382QSN3-F1
#
_entry.id   AF-A0A382QSN3-F1
#
_cell.length_a   1.000
_cell.length_b   1.000
_cell.length_c   1.000
_cell.angle_alpha   90.00
_cell.angle_beta   90.00
_cell.angle_gamma   90.00
#
_symmetry.space_group_name_H-M   'P 1'
#
loop_
_entity.id
_entity.type
_entity.pdbx_description
1 polymer ?
#
loop_
_entity_poly.entity_id
_entity_poly.type
_entity_poly.pdbx_seq_one_letter_code
_entity_poly.pdbx_strand_id
1 'polypeptide(L)'
;VSKFLGIFLLLIFITSCSLDNKTGLWTKKQKIKEEKKIIIKELFEKEKALEKEFNPNLKINLSAKLIDNSFINNFDNNNGRVNYNGTLKSISKFKFSKIDNFNQLEPEIIFDKNNVIFFDDKGSILKFDSFSKLIWKKNYYTKAEKKSKPILFFANNKNTLVVADSIAKYYAINISNGELLWSKNN
;
A
#
# COMPACT_ATOMS: atom_id res chain seq x y z
N VAL A 1 -5.74 -42.93 -36.82
CA VAL A 1 -6.35 -41.93 -35.91
C VAL A 1 -6.71 -42.65 -34.62
N SER A 2 -6.10 -42.32 -33.48
CA SER A 2 -6.28 -43.09 -32.25
C SER A 2 -7.74 -43.01 -31.76
N LYS A 3 -8.29 -44.10 -31.23
CA LYS A 3 -9.67 -44.12 -30.67
C LYS A 3 -9.87 -43.02 -29.62
N PHE A 4 -8.81 -42.65 -28.91
CA PHE A 4 -8.78 -41.52 -27.97
C PHE A 4 -9.01 -40.16 -28.62
N LEU A 5 -8.43 -39.92 -29.81
CA LEU A 5 -8.64 -38.67 -30.54
C LEU A 5 -10.10 -38.53 -30.99
N GLY A 6 -10.74 -39.63 -31.39
CA GLY A 6 -12.15 -39.65 -31.76
C GLY A 6 -13.08 -39.31 -30.59
N ILE A 7 -12.80 -39.87 -29.40
CA ILE A 7 -13.57 -39.57 -28.18
C ILE A 7 -13.37 -38.10 -27.74
N PHE A 8 -12.14 -37.60 -27.83
CA PHE A 8 -11.83 -36.20 -27.50
C PHE A 8 -12.54 -35.22 -28.44
N LEU A 9 -12.57 -35.52 -29.74
CA LEU A 9 -13.30 -34.71 -30.72
C LEU A 9 -14.82 -34.74 -30.45
N LEU A 10 -15.39 -35.90 -30.10
CA LEU A 10 -16.81 -36.03 -29.75
C LEU A 10 -17.19 -35.16 -28.53
N LEU A 11 -16.32 -35.09 -27.52
CA LEU A 11 -16.51 -34.27 -26.32
C LEU A 11 -16.55 -32.75 -26.63
N ILE A 12 -15.80 -32.28 -27.63
CA ILE A 12 -15.80 -30.87 -28.04
C ILE A 12 -17.14 -30.50 -28.73
N PHE A 13 -17.73 -31.42 -29.50
CA PHE A 13 -19.01 -31.18 -30.17
C PHE A 13 -20.22 -31.19 -29.23
N ILE A 14 -20.18 -31.94 -28.12
CA ILE A 14 -21.26 -31.91 -27.12
C ILE A 14 -21.16 -30.76 -26.11
N THR A 15 -19.98 -30.13 -25.96
CA THR A 15 -19.77 -29.02 -25.00
C THR A 15 -19.98 -27.63 -25.62
N SER A 16 -20.15 -27.53 -26.93
CA SER A 16 -20.30 -26.27 -27.67
C SER A 16 -21.74 -25.88 -27.99
N CYS A 17 -22.73 -26.71 -27.63
CA CYS A 17 -24.14 -26.34 -27.69
C CYS A 17 -24.54 -25.58 -26.42
N SER A 18 -24.47 -24.25 -26.47
CA SER A 18 -25.15 -23.39 -25.49
C SER A 18 -26.66 -23.67 -25.54
N LEU A 19 -27.24 -24.22 -24.46
CA LEU A 19 -28.68 -24.44 -24.36
C LEU A 19 -29.42 -23.09 -24.41
N ASP A 20 -30.14 -22.84 -25.50
CA ASP A 20 -30.98 -21.65 -25.65
C ASP A 20 -32.35 -21.83 -24.95
N ASN A 21 -33.05 -20.72 -24.79
CA ASN A 21 -34.31 -20.63 -24.05
C ASN A 21 -35.51 -21.26 -24.79
N LYS A 22 -35.34 -21.72 -26.03
CA LYS A 22 -36.38 -22.34 -26.88
C LYS A 22 -36.47 -23.85 -26.67
N THR A 23 -35.43 -24.48 -26.13
CA THR A 23 -35.36 -25.94 -25.89
C THR A 23 -36.27 -26.42 -24.74
N GLY A 24 -37.00 -25.53 -24.06
CA GLY A 24 -37.95 -25.88 -23.00
C GLY A 24 -37.34 -26.35 -21.69
N LEU A 25 -36.03 -26.60 -21.66
CA LEU A 25 -35.26 -27.00 -20.47
C LEU A 25 -35.11 -25.87 -19.43
N TRP A 26 -35.24 -24.61 -19.86
CA TRP A 26 -35.26 -23.45 -18.97
C TRP A 26 -36.68 -22.92 -18.81
N THR A 27 -37.11 -22.67 -17.57
CA THR A 27 -38.38 -21.97 -17.30
C THR A 27 -38.40 -20.64 -18.04
N LYS A 28 -39.51 -20.34 -18.74
CA LYS A 28 -39.70 -19.06 -19.45
C LYS A 28 -39.31 -17.92 -18.51
N LYS A 29 -38.41 -17.03 -18.96
CA LYS A 29 -38.03 -15.83 -18.20
C LYS A 29 -39.30 -15.05 -17.86
N GLN A 30 -39.76 -15.16 -16.62
CA GLN A 30 -40.82 -14.32 -16.11
C GLN A 30 -40.29 -12.89 -16.14
N LYS A 31 -41.03 -11.95 -16.73
CA LYS A 31 -40.66 -10.53 -16.64
C LYS A 31 -40.59 -10.20 -15.15
N ILE A 32 -39.37 -10.01 -14.65
CA ILE A 32 -39.13 -9.55 -13.29
C ILE A 32 -39.87 -8.22 -13.20
N LYS A 33 -40.87 -8.12 -12.32
CA LYS A 33 -41.50 -6.83 -12.02
C LYS A 33 -40.36 -5.93 -11.55
N GLU A 34 -40.17 -4.78 -12.19
CA GLU A 34 -39.17 -3.81 -11.75
C GLU A 34 -39.34 -3.60 -10.24
N GLU A 35 -38.33 -4.00 -9.47
CA GLU A 35 -38.30 -3.75 -8.05
C GLU A 35 -38.44 -2.23 -7.86
N LYS A 36 -39.34 -1.81 -6.95
CA LYS A 36 -39.50 -0.38 -6.62
C LYS A 36 -38.11 0.20 -6.38
N LYS A 37 -37.74 1.22 -7.16
CA LYS A 37 -36.46 1.94 -7.02
C LYS A 37 -36.16 2.12 -5.53
N ILE A 38 -35.17 1.41 -5.03
CA ILE A 38 -34.68 1.57 -3.67
C ILE A 38 -34.22 3.02 -3.59
N ILE A 39 -34.87 3.81 -2.72
CA ILE A 39 -34.43 5.19 -2.48
C ILE A 39 -33.11 5.05 -1.72
N ILE A 40 -32.00 5.13 -2.44
CA ILE A 40 -30.67 5.13 -1.86
C ILE A 40 -30.54 6.47 -1.13
N LYS A 41 -30.68 6.44 0.19
CA LYS A 41 -30.42 7.58 1.05
C LYS A 41 -28.92 7.63 1.31
N GLU A 42 -28.25 8.66 0.79
CA GLU A 42 -26.85 8.92 1.08
C GLU A 42 -26.73 9.23 2.58
N LEU A 43 -26.10 8.33 3.33
CA LEU A 43 -25.95 8.44 4.80
C LEU A 43 -24.80 9.38 5.19
N PHE A 44 -23.86 9.60 4.27
CA PHE A 44 -22.65 10.37 4.51
C PHE A 44 -22.37 11.27 3.31
N GLU A 45 -22.85 12.51 3.35
CA GLU A 45 -22.42 13.52 2.39
C GLU A 45 -20.94 13.84 2.64
N LYS A 46 -20.15 13.98 1.57
CA LYS A 46 -18.78 14.49 1.69
C LYS A 46 -18.82 15.91 2.23
N GLU A 47 -18.13 16.16 3.33
CA GLU A 47 -17.90 17.52 3.81
C GLU A 47 -17.24 18.37 2.72
N LYS A 48 -17.85 19.53 2.44
CA LYS A 48 -17.25 20.52 1.54
C LYS A 48 -15.97 21.04 2.19
N ALA A 49 -14.91 21.14 1.41
CA ALA A 49 -13.67 21.75 1.88
C ALA A 49 -13.97 23.18 2.37
N LEU A 50 -13.46 23.53 3.55
CA LEU A 50 -13.64 24.84 4.13
C LEU A 50 -12.83 25.86 3.30
N GLU A 51 -13.51 26.73 2.57
CA GLU A 51 -12.86 27.81 1.78
C GLU A 51 -12.45 29.02 2.63
N LYS A 52 -12.70 29.00 3.95
CA LYS A 52 -12.26 30.05 4.87
C LYS A 52 -10.81 29.82 5.26
N GLU A 53 -9.92 30.63 4.72
CA GLU A 53 -8.55 30.74 5.21
C GLU A 53 -8.53 31.41 6.59
N PHE A 54 -7.68 30.90 7.48
CA PHE A 54 -7.47 31.51 8.80
C PHE A 54 -6.62 32.77 8.64
N ASN A 55 -7.14 33.91 9.09
CA ASN A 55 -6.52 35.24 9.00
C ASN A 55 -6.08 35.65 7.58
N PRO A 56 -7.02 35.77 6.62
CA PRO A 56 -6.71 36.08 5.21
C PRO A 56 -6.03 37.43 5.01
N ASN A 57 -6.18 38.34 5.97
CA ASN A 57 -5.58 39.69 5.93
C ASN A 57 -4.25 39.79 6.70
N LEU A 58 -3.73 38.70 7.25
CA LEU A 58 -2.48 38.73 8.02
C LEU A 58 -1.30 39.03 7.09
N LYS A 59 -0.63 40.15 7.34
CA LYS A 59 0.63 40.50 6.66
C LYS A 59 1.79 40.12 7.56
N ILE A 60 2.60 39.15 7.14
CA ILE A 60 3.80 38.72 7.86
C ILE A 60 4.99 39.52 7.33
N ASN A 61 5.66 40.29 8.21
CA ASN A 61 6.91 40.97 7.86
C ASN A 61 8.09 40.04 8.14
N LEU A 62 8.75 39.60 7.08
CA LEU A 62 9.88 38.68 7.14
C LEU A 62 11.20 39.43 6.94
N SER A 63 11.57 40.26 7.92
CA SER A 63 12.70 41.19 7.88
C SER A 63 14.09 40.55 8.07
N ALA A 64 14.15 39.32 8.58
CA ALA A 64 15.43 38.64 8.81
C ALA A 64 16.16 38.33 7.48
N LYS A 65 17.49 38.48 7.48
CA LYS A 65 18.35 38.12 6.35
C LYS A 65 18.25 36.62 6.06
N LEU A 66 18.07 36.25 4.80
CA LEU A 66 18.09 34.85 4.39
C LEU A 66 19.50 34.27 4.54
N ILE A 67 19.59 33.01 4.95
CA ILE A 67 20.85 32.27 5.04
C ILE A 67 20.99 31.43 3.75
N ASP A 68 22.11 31.60 3.04
CA ASP A 68 22.46 30.75 1.90
C ASP A 68 23.00 29.39 2.41
N ASN A 69 22.63 28.28 1.77
CA ASN A 69 23.11 26.93 2.09
C ASN A 69 22.92 26.49 3.56
N SER A 70 21.73 26.70 4.11
CA SER A 70 21.32 26.38 5.49
C SER A 70 21.33 24.89 5.90
N PHE A 71 21.90 23.99 5.10
CA PHE A 71 22.21 22.63 5.57
C PHE A 71 23.47 22.70 6.44
N ILE A 72 23.36 23.46 7.54
CA ILE A 72 24.24 23.32 8.68
C ILE A 72 23.77 22.03 9.36
N ASN A 73 24.70 21.13 9.70
CA ASN A 73 24.45 19.86 10.41
C ASN A 73 23.75 20.06 11.77
N ASN A 74 22.50 20.50 11.79
CA ASN A 74 21.66 20.46 12.97
C ASN A 74 20.82 19.18 12.92
N PHE A 75 20.68 18.54 14.09
CA PHE A 75 19.80 17.37 14.26
C PHE A 75 18.34 17.79 14.48
N ASP A 76 18.06 19.09 14.40
CA ASP A 76 16.71 19.62 14.42
C ASP A 76 16.17 19.76 12.99
N ASN A 77 14.85 19.78 12.85
CA ASN A 77 14.15 19.97 11.57
C ASN A 77 13.82 21.45 11.31
N ASN A 78 14.53 22.37 11.95
CA ASN A 78 14.28 23.80 11.89
C ASN A 78 15.44 24.53 11.22
N ASN A 79 15.50 24.45 9.89
CA ASN A 79 16.50 25.15 9.09
C ASN A 79 16.23 26.67 8.97
N GLY A 80 15.19 27.20 9.64
CA GLY A 80 14.85 28.62 9.58
C GLY A 80 14.49 29.12 8.18
N ARG A 81 14.83 30.38 7.87
CA ARG A 81 14.58 31.01 6.56
C ARG A 81 15.81 30.95 5.68
N VAL A 82 15.69 30.19 4.59
CA VAL A 82 16.82 29.75 3.79
C VAL A 82 16.62 30.23 2.36
N ASN A 83 17.68 30.78 1.76
CA ASN A 83 17.64 31.18 0.36
C ASN A 83 17.90 29.96 -0.53
N TYR A 84 16.94 29.03 -0.56
CA TYR A 84 17.07 27.83 -1.37
C TYR A 84 16.78 28.16 -2.84
N ASN A 85 17.85 28.32 -3.63
CA ASN A 85 17.78 28.37 -5.09
C ASN A 85 18.28 27.04 -5.68
N GLY A 86 17.67 25.93 -5.23
CA GLY A 86 17.97 24.60 -5.76
C GLY A 86 16.92 24.14 -6.76
N THR A 87 17.36 23.35 -7.75
CA THR A 87 16.42 22.58 -8.56
C THR A 87 16.01 21.36 -7.75
N LEU A 88 14.75 21.31 -7.31
CA LEU A 88 14.16 20.08 -6.76
C LEU A 88 14.17 19.03 -7.87
N LYS A 89 15.21 18.19 -7.88
CA LYS A 89 15.33 17.08 -8.81
C LYS A 89 14.66 15.86 -8.18
N SER A 90 13.60 15.37 -8.82
CA SER A 90 13.05 14.06 -8.49
C SER A 90 14.12 13.00 -8.73
N ILE A 91 14.66 12.42 -7.64
CA ILE A 91 15.65 11.35 -7.72
C ILE A 91 14.98 10.04 -8.19
N SER A 92 13.77 9.77 -7.69
CA SER A 92 13.06 8.52 -7.96
C SER A 92 11.58 8.64 -7.62
N LYS A 93 10.73 7.88 -8.32
CA LYS A 93 9.31 7.71 -7.98
C LYS A 93 8.99 6.22 -7.91
N PHE A 94 8.38 5.80 -6.80
CA PHE A 94 7.92 4.43 -6.62
C PHE A 94 6.40 4.37 -6.63
N LYS A 95 5.86 3.30 -7.20
CA LYS A 95 4.44 2.98 -7.13
C LYS A 95 4.25 1.93 -6.04
N PHE A 96 3.53 2.30 -4.99
CA PHE A 96 3.09 1.37 -3.96
C PHE A 96 1.57 1.37 -3.93
N SER A 97 0.99 0.22 -3.61
CA SER A 97 -0.41 0.15 -3.22
C SER A 97 -0.63 0.98 -1.96
N LYS A 98 -1.85 1.51 -1.80
CA LYS A 98 -2.26 2.15 -0.56
C LYS A 98 -2.32 1.12 0.56
N ILE A 99 -1.77 1.47 1.72
CA ILE A 99 -1.92 0.70 2.97
C ILE A 99 -3.28 1.09 3.58
N ASP A 100 -4.08 0.08 3.91
CA ASP A 100 -5.40 0.29 4.51
C ASP A 100 -5.23 0.87 5.93
N ASN A 101 -6.09 1.81 6.31
CA ASN A 101 -6.08 2.47 7.63
C ASN A 101 -4.74 3.13 8.04
N PHE A 102 -3.89 3.49 7.08
CA PHE A 102 -2.59 4.13 7.33
C PHE A 102 -2.69 5.33 8.29
N ASN A 103 -3.71 6.18 8.12
CA ASN A 103 -3.93 7.38 8.93
C ASN A 103 -4.30 7.09 10.40
N GLN A 104 -4.67 5.85 10.74
CA GLN A 104 -5.10 5.47 12.10
C GLN A 104 -3.98 4.81 12.90
N LEU A 105 -3.02 4.19 12.21
CA LEU A 105 -2.04 3.28 12.82
C LEU A 105 -0.63 3.85 12.86
N GLU A 106 -0.38 4.96 12.14
CA GLU A 106 0.90 5.68 12.11
C GLU A 106 2.13 4.76 12.03
N PRO A 107 2.21 3.87 11.03
CA PRO A 107 3.30 2.91 10.94
C PRO A 107 4.67 3.61 10.81
N GLU A 108 5.63 3.12 11.60
CA GLU A 108 6.96 3.72 11.69
C GLU A 108 7.85 3.37 10.49
N ILE A 109 8.65 4.34 10.08
CA ILE A 109 9.74 4.16 9.11
C ILE A 109 11.04 4.04 9.90
N ILE A 110 11.82 3.00 9.64
CA ILE A 110 13.11 2.79 10.32
C ILE A 110 14.25 3.32 9.46
N PHE A 111 15.13 4.10 10.09
CA PHE A 111 16.38 4.54 9.49
C PHE A 111 17.53 3.63 9.94
N ASP A 112 18.26 3.07 8.97
CA ASP A 112 19.51 2.33 9.19
C ASP A 112 20.65 3.10 8.51
N LYS A 113 21.31 3.98 9.27
CA LYS A 113 22.27 4.96 8.74
C LYS A 113 21.61 5.81 7.63
N ASN A 114 22.05 5.64 6.40
CA ASN A 114 21.53 6.35 5.22
C ASN A 114 20.47 5.53 4.46
N ASN A 115 20.09 4.37 4.98
CA ASN A 115 19.08 3.51 4.40
C ASN A 115 17.73 3.73 5.08
N VAL A 116 16.66 3.46 4.35
CA VAL A 116 15.30 3.52 4.86
C VAL A 116 14.63 2.15 4.76
N ILE A 117 13.90 1.77 5.81
CA ILE A 117 13.17 0.51 5.90
C ILE A 117 11.71 0.81 6.19
N PHE A 118 10.82 0.25 5.36
CA PHE A 118 9.37 0.36 5.48
C PHE A 118 8.69 -0.90 4.91
N PHE A 119 7.35 -0.97 4.94
CA PHE A 119 6.60 -2.09 4.38
C PHE A 119 5.57 -1.69 3.32
N ASP A 120 5.18 -2.65 2.48
CA ASP A 120 4.09 -2.52 1.52
C ASP A 120 2.76 -3.09 2.03
N ASP A 121 1.67 -2.87 1.28
CA ASP A 121 0.31 -3.33 1.60
C ASP A 121 0.14 -4.84 1.80
N LYS A 122 1.16 -5.65 1.46
CA LYS A 122 1.18 -7.10 1.62
C LYS A 122 2.10 -7.55 2.75
N GLY A 123 2.57 -6.63 3.59
CA GLY A 123 3.50 -6.89 4.68
C GLY A 123 4.91 -7.27 4.19
N SER A 124 5.29 -6.91 2.95
CA SER A 124 6.68 -7.09 2.52
C SER A 124 7.51 -5.96 3.12
N ILE A 125 8.62 -6.28 3.75
CA ILE A 125 9.58 -5.31 4.28
C ILE A 125 10.61 -5.01 3.18
N LEU A 126 10.87 -3.74 2.94
CA LEU A 126 11.78 -3.24 1.92
C LEU A 126 12.84 -2.37 2.57
N LYS A 127 14.09 -2.53 2.12
CA LYS A 127 15.19 -1.64 2.48
C LYS A 127 15.71 -0.94 1.23
N PHE A 128 15.81 0.37 1.28
CA PHE A 128 16.36 1.20 0.21
C PHE A 128 17.60 1.94 0.69
N ASP A 129 18.55 2.16 -0.21
CA ASP A 129 19.68 3.04 0.04
C ASP A 129 19.33 4.53 -0.16
N SER A 130 20.30 5.41 0.09
CA SER A 130 20.16 6.86 -0.07
C SER A 130 19.96 7.32 -1.52
N PHE A 131 20.18 6.46 -2.51
CA PHE A 131 19.93 6.72 -3.92
C PHE A 131 18.60 6.10 -4.38
N SER A 132 17.77 5.68 -3.42
CA SER A 132 16.50 5.01 -3.66
C SER A 132 16.64 3.67 -4.40
N LYS A 133 17.79 3.01 -4.32
CA LYS A 133 17.96 1.66 -4.86
C LYS A 133 17.49 0.64 -3.84
N LEU A 134 16.68 -0.32 -4.27
CA LEU A 134 16.25 -1.43 -3.43
C LEU A 134 17.47 -2.30 -3.08
N ILE A 135 17.80 -2.39 -1.80
CA ILE A 135 18.85 -3.28 -1.27
C ILE A 135 18.30 -4.70 -1.15
N TRP A 136 17.18 -4.86 -0.43
CA TRP A 136 16.48 -6.13 -0.32
C TRP A 136 14.99 -5.93 -0.08
N LYS A 137 14.20 -6.94 -0.47
CA LYS A 137 12.77 -7.05 -0.19
C LYS A 137 12.47 -8.46 0.32
N LYS A 138 11.82 -8.56 1.48
CA LYS A 138 11.50 -9.84 2.12
C LYS A 138 10.06 -9.84 2.60
N ASN A 139 9.41 -11.00 2.51
CA ASN A 139 8.03 -11.15 2.96
C ASN A 139 7.89 -12.53 3.61
N TYR A 140 7.51 -12.53 4.89
CA TYR A 140 7.43 -13.73 5.74
C TYR A 140 6.01 -14.23 5.94
N TYR A 141 5.11 -13.82 5.03
CA TYR A 141 3.71 -14.22 5.03
C TYR A 141 3.44 -15.23 3.93
N THR A 142 2.60 -16.20 4.25
CA THR A 142 1.95 -17.09 3.30
C THR A 142 1.04 -16.31 2.36
N LYS A 143 0.62 -16.95 1.26
CA LYS A 143 -0.33 -16.34 0.32
C LYS A 143 -1.66 -15.98 0.98
N ALA A 144 -2.07 -16.70 2.01
CA ALA A 144 -3.30 -16.44 2.76
C ALA A 144 -3.15 -15.23 3.69
N GLU A 145 -2.10 -15.18 4.51
CA GLU A 145 -1.81 -14.04 5.39
C GLU A 145 -1.63 -12.73 4.59
N LYS A 146 -1.04 -12.75 3.39
CA LYS A 146 -0.94 -11.52 2.57
C LYS A 146 -2.29 -10.93 2.19
N LYS A 147 -3.35 -11.75 2.10
CA LYS A 147 -4.70 -11.27 1.76
C LYS A 147 -5.34 -10.53 2.92
N SER A 148 -4.92 -10.78 4.16
CA SER A 148 -5.38 -10.02 5.33
C SER A 148 -4.66 -8.68 5.50
N LYS A 149 -3.71 -8.34 4.60
CA LYS A 149 -2.98 -7.06 4.59
C LYS A 149 -2.44 -6.68 5.97
N PRO A 150 -1.53 -7.49 6.54
CA PRO A 150 -1.02 -7.24 7.88
C PRO A 150 -0.33 -5.88 7.95
N ILE A 151 -0.66 -5.12 9.00
CA ILE A 151 0.02 -3.87 9.34
C ILE A 151 1.21 -4.22 10.23
N LEU A 152 2.38 -3.68 9.91
CA LEU A 152 3.61 -3.99 10.61
C LEU A 152 4.02 -2.84 11.51
N PHE A 153 4.48 -3.20 12.70
CA PHE A 153 5.11 -2.31 13.67
C PHE A 153 6.56 -2.75 13.83
N PHE A 154 7.45 -1.78 13.87
CA PHE A 154 8.89 -2.02 13.89
C PHE A 154 9.52 -1.56 15.18
N ALA A 155 10.54 -2.29 15.61
CA ALA A 155 11.51 -1.84 16.59
C ALA A 155 12.89 -2.36 16.18
N ASN A 156 13.93 -1.54 16.24
CA ASN A 156 15.27 -1.96 15.89
C ASN A 156 16.22 -1.91 17.09
N ASN A 157 17.13 -2.88 17.14
CA ASN A 157 18.26 -2.88 18.05
C ASN A 157 19.50 -3.36 17.29
N LYS A 158 20.48 -2.46 17.11
CA LYS A 158 21.69 -2.71 16.31
C LYS A 158 21.32 -3.21 14.91
N ASN A 159 21.65 -4.46 14.59
CA ASN A 159 21.42 -5.08 13.29
C ASN A 159 20.18 -6.00 13.27
N THR A 160 19.33 -5.93 14.28
CA THR A 160 18.09 -6.71 14.38
C THR A 160 16.90 -5.78 14.28
N LEU A 161 15.97 -6.12 13.38
CA LEU A 161 14.66 -5.51 13.28
C LEU A 161 13.64 -6.50 13.82
N VAL A 162 12.98 -6.13 14.92
CA VAL A 162 11.82 -6.84 15.46
C VAL A 162 10.58 -6.29 14.79
N VAL A 163 9.71 -7.20 14.38
CA VAL A 163 8.48 -6.92 13.68
C VAL A 163 7.34 -7.56 14.46
N ALA A 164 6.34 -6.77 14.80
CA ALA A 164 5.05 -7.25 15.30
C ALA A 164 3.98 -6.85 14.28
N ASP A 165 2.97 -7.69 14.07
CA ASP A 165 1.91 -7.41 13.11
C ASP A 165 0.51 -7.39 13.72
N SER A 166 -0.44 -6.95 12.90
CA SER A 166 -1.87 -6.90 13.25
C SER A 166 -2.60 -8.24 13.17
N ILE A 167 -1.92 -9.35 12.87
CA ILE A 167 -2.50 -10.70 12.73
C ILE A 167 -1.87 -11.72 13.69
N ALA A 168 -1.38 -11.24 14.84
CA ALA A 168 -0.83 -12.02 15.94
C ALA A 168 0.48 -12.78 15.63
N LYS A 169 1.28 -12.31 14.67
CA LYS A 169 2.62 -12.82 14.40
C LYS A 169 3.68 -11.77 14.70
N TYR A 170 4.80 -12.27 15.22
CA TYR A 170 5.95 -11.45 15.56
C TYR A 170 7.24 -12.21 15.26
N TYR A 171 8.22 -11.50 14.72
CA TYR A 171 9.44 -12.10 14.22
C TYR A 171 10.59 -11.10 14.28
N ALA A 172 11.81 -11.60 14.14
CA ALA A 172 12.98 -10.75 13.99
C ALA A 172 13.69 -11.06 12.69
N ILE A 173 14.24 -10.02 12.06
CA ILE A 173 15.05 -10.12 10.85
C ILE A 173 16.39 -9.41 11.04
N ASN A 174 17.39 -9.82 10.28
CA ASN A 174 18.68 -9.16 10.19
C ASN A 174 18.57 -7.95 9.24
N ILE A 175 18.89 -6.75 9.72
CA ILE A 175 18.78 -5.49 8.95
C ILE A 175 19.71 -5.45 7.73
N SER A 176 20.85 -6.15 7.80
CA SER A 176 21.85 -6.13 6.73
C SER A 176 21.37 -6.84 5.46
N ASN A 177 20.78 -8.03 5.59
CA ASN A 177 20.39 -8.89 4.46
C ASN A 177 18.87 -9.19 4.39
N GLY A 178 18.13 -8.75 5.40
CA GLY A 178 16.70 -8.96 5.55
C GLY A 178 16.32 -10.36 6.01
N GLU A 179 17.27 -11.27 6.30
CA GLU A 179 16.98 -12.67 6.61
C GLU A 179 16.27 -12.87 7.95
N LEU A 180 15.41 -13.89 8.02
CA LEU A 180 14.65 -14.23 9.21
C LEU A 180 15.59 -14.82 10.27
N LEU A 181 15.56 -14.26 11.47
CA LEU A 181 16.29 -14.77 12.62
C LEU A 181 15.44 -15.76 13.41
N TRP A 182 14.18 -15.39 13.68
CA TRP A 182 13.18 -16.24 14.32
C TRP A 182 11.77 -15.70 14.02
N SER A 183 10.75 -16.54 14.17
CA SER A 183 9.35 -16.17 14.03
C SER A 183 8.51 -16.92 15.06
N LYS A 184 7.49 -16.26 15.60
CA LYS A 184 6.49 -16.85 16.50
C LYS A 184 5.10 -16.29 16.18
N ASN A 185 4.09 -17.05 16.54
CA ASN A 185 2.70 -16.61 16.55
C ASN A 185 2.22 -16.62 18.00
N ASN A 186 1.34 -15.68 18.35
CA ASN A 186 0.65 -15.66 19.63
C ASN A 186 -0.68 -16.42 19.54
#